data_AF-A0A1W9XIM4-F1
#
_entry.id   AF-A0A1W9XIM4-F1
#
_cell.length_a   1.000
_cell.length_b   1.000
_cell.length_c   1.000
_cell.angle_alpha   90.00
_cell.angle_beta   90.00
_cell.angle_gamma   90.00
#
_symmetry.space_group_name_H-M   'P 1'
#
loop_
_entity.id
_entity.type
_entity.pdbx_description
1 polymer ?
#
loop_
_entity_poly.entity_id
_entity_poly.type
_entity_poly.pdbx_seq_one_letter_code
_entity_poly.pdbx_strand_id
1 'polypeptide(L)'
;MSDHLKWKKGLLSSSLPLEWEISRQLVSEGFVVHSDYKYSQSHSAPVRSAPVDLCAKAYMPFRPASQPLSQSSLTAQLELLIECRHRNPDKIWLFLPDPNLPEVSPARVGNTLRVVDKFSSYVIESEAPAAFDMQLPLCQKGLEIDSRTGDIDESVLRNALLQLQYALPRLLTENVLFYLVSPSPENIPFLFCPVILTNTQLFVLNRDTDSKQVEACSEIRDIAAPAPYLTLYLNCSADFEAQCMRETLRLKPLQRNERAMVIERRRARHYQNQSLLPFTIIDALTTAEHYHTQAFFTQFIVCSNSHFAELLEHIRNTATSALSSRLLIES
;
A
#
# COMPACT_ATOMS: atom_id res chain seq x y z
N MET A 1 -23.56 33.84 -10.46
CA MET A 1 -23.56 32.49 -9.85
C MET A 1 -23.08 32.63 -8.41
N SER A 2 -23.94 32.32 -7.43
CA SER A 2 -23.83 32.82 -6.05
C SER A 2 -22.71 32.17 -5.23
N ASP A 3 -22.13 32.95 -4.31
CA ASP A 3 -21.04 32.54 -3.41
C ASP A 3 -21.34 31.29 -2.55
N HIS A 4 -22.61 30.88 -2.46
CA HIS A 4 -23.05 29.68 -1.76
C HIS A 4 -22.53 28.35 -2.35
N LEU A 5 -22.00 28.35 -3.58
CA LEU A 5 -21.43 27.14 -4.21
C LEU A 5 -19.90 27.04 -4.08
N LYS A 6 -19.20 28.14 -3.77
CA LYS A 6 -17.74 28.17 -3.73
C LYS A 6 -17.16 27.32 -2.60
N TRP A 7 -17.72 27.44 -1.40
CA TRP A 7 -17.26 26.66 -0.24
C TRP A 7 -17.50 25.15 -0.43
N LYS A 8 -18.63 24.75 -1.06
CA LYS A 8 -18.92 23.34 -1.36
C LYS A 8 -17.89 22.74 -2.30
N LYS A 9 -17.57 23.46 -3.39
CA LYS A 9 -16.53 23.06 -4.33
C LYS A 9 -15.17 22.94 -3.63
N GLY A 10 -14.83 23.91 -2.78
CA GLY A 10 -13.61 23.89 -1.96
C GLY A 10 -13.54 22.67 -1.04
N LEU A 11 -14.61 22.40 -0.28
CA LEU A 11 -14.70 21.27 0.64
C LEU A 11 -14.63 19.93 -0.08
N LEU A 12 -15.27 19.79 -1.23
CA LEU A 12 -15.15 18.58 -2.05
C LEU A 12 -13.73 18.42 -2.59
N SER A 13 -13.11 19.48 -3.08
CA SER A 13 -11.74 19.43 -3.62
C SER A 13 -10.66 19.16 -2.57
N SER A 14 -10.96 19.32 -1.28
CA SER A 14 -10.02 19.03 -0.20
C SER A 14 -9.96 17.56 0.20
N SER A 15 -10.71 16.67 -0.45
CA SER A 15 -10.86 15.23 -0.10
C SER A 15 -11.46 14.92 1.28
N LEU A 16 -11.51 15.88 2.21
CA LEU A 16 -12.03 15.70 3.56
C LEU A 16 -13.39 14.95 3.67
N PRO A 17 -14.41 15.21 2.81
CA PRO A 17 -15.64 14.42 2.86
C PRO A 17 -15.43 12.94 2.54
N LEU A 18 -14.56 12.62 1.56
CA LEU A 18 -14.20 11.26 1.18
C LEU A 18 -13.42 10.59 2.32
N GLU A 19 -12.46 11.29 2.93
CA GLU A 19 -11.73 10.79 4.10
C GLU A 19 -12.65 10.43 5.26
N TRP A 20 -13.64 11.28 5.56
CA TRP A 20 -14.62 11.03 6.61
C TRP A 20 -15.51 9.83 6.31
N GLU A 21 -16.03 9.73 5.08
CA GLU A 21 -16.87 8.61 4.65
C GLU A 21 -16.15 7.28 4.85
N ILE A 22 -14.89 7.23 4.43
CA ILE A 22 -14.07 6.03 4.42
C ILE A 22 -13.56 5.67 5.80
N SER A 23 -13.22 6.67 6.62
CA SER A 23 -12.91 6.47 8.02
C SER A 23 -14.05 5.77 8.75
N ARG A 24 -15.31 6.20 8.54
CA ARG A 24 -16.48 5.56 9.17
C ARG A 24 -16.66 4.12 8.70
N GLN A 25 -16.49 3.88 7.40
CA GLN A 25 -16.59 2.52 6.84
C GLN A 25 -15.51 1.60 7.45
N LEU A 26 -14.26 2.05 7.50
CA LEU A 26 -13.16 1.30 8.12
C LEU A 26 -13.43 1.01 9.60
N VAL A 27 -13.92 2.00 10.36
CA VAL A 27 -14.30 1.81 11.77
C VAL A 27 -15.43 0.79 11.92
N SER A 28 -16.45 0.81 11.06
CA SER A 28 -17.51 -0.21 11.09
C SER A 28 -16.99 -1.62 10.77
N GLU A 29 -15.89 -1.71 10.04
CA GLU A 29 -15.19 -2.96 9.70
C GLU A 29 -14.12 -3.36 10.74
N GLY A 30 -14.05 -2.66 11.88
CA GLY A 30 -13.16 -3.01 13.01
C GLY A 30 -11.75 -2.41 12.92
N PHE A 31 -11.50 -1.47 12.03
CA PHE A 31 -10.23 -0.74 11.99
C PHE A 31 -10.21 0.41 13.00
N VAL A 32 -9.05 0.64 13.60
CA VAL A 32 -8.70 1.89 14.26
C VAL A 32 -8.09 2.82 13.21
N VAL A 33 -8.67 4.00 13.01
CA VAL A 33 -8.26 4.94 11.98
C VAL A 33 -7.52 6.12 12.61
N HIS A 34 -6.33 6.43 12.07
CA HIS A 34 -5.56 7.62 12.38
C HIS A 34 -5.51 8.53 11.16
N SER A 35 -5.93 9.79 11.31
CA SER A 35 -5.78 10.81 10.28
C SER A 35 -4.37 11.41 10.28
N ASP A 36 -3.96 11.95 9.13
CA ASP A 36 -2.69 12.66 8.94
C ASP A 36 -1.48 11.81 9.34
N TYR A 37 -1.29 10.64 8.71
CA TYR A 37 -0.10 9.83 8.97
C TYR A 37 1.16 10.57 8.54
N LYS A 38 1.93 11.02 9.54
CA LYS A 38 3.13 11.84 9.34
C LYS A 38 4.36 10.98 9.13
N TYR A 39 5.12 11.33 8.10
CA TYR A 39 6.47 10.88 7.87
C TYR A 39 7.37 12.08 7.56
N SER A 40 8.68 11.90 7.68
CA SER A 40 9.63 12.96 7.36
C SER A 40 9.94 12.93 5.85
N GLN A 41 9.82 14.06 5.14
CA GLN A 41 10.39 14.20 3.80
C GLN A 41 11.59 15.15 3.90
N SER A 42 12.79 14.64 3.60
CA SER A 42 13.98 15.48 3.38
C SER A 42 14.07 15.77 1.87
N HIS A 43 14.47 16.96 1.40
CA HIS A 43 15.81 17.52 1.47
C HIS A 43 15.78 19.08 1.42
N SER A 44 16.54 19.76 2.29
CA SER A 44 17.00 21.18 2.18
C SER A 44 16.06 22.38 2.46
N ALA A 45 14.86 22.20 3.03
CA ALA A 45 14.02 23.31 3.54
C ALA A 45 13.19 22.79 4.74
N PRO A 46 12.61 23.63 5.63
CA PRO A 46 11.94 23.15 6.85
C PRO A 46 10.88 22.10 6.46
N VAL A 47 11.05 20.90 7.03
CA VAL A 47 10.38 19.63 6.70
C VAL A 47 8.91 19.85 6.34
N ARG A 48 8.59 19.82 5.05
CA ARG A 48 7.19 19.79 4.59
C ARG A 48 6.77 18.33 4.60
N SER A 49 6.38 17.81 5.77
CA SER A 49 5.69 16.52 5.84
C SER A 49 4.38 16.66 5.06
N ALA A 50 4.26 15.99 3.92
CA ALA A 50 2.97 15.80 3.25
C ALA A 50 2.37 14.53 3.84
N PRO A 51 1.48 14.62 4.86
CA PRO A 51 0.92 13.43 5.48
C PRO A 51 0.19 12.58 4.44
N VAL A 52 0.08 11.29 4.74
CA VAL A 52 -0.92 10.44 4.09
C VAL A 52 -2.24 10.60 4.84
N ASP A 53 -3.35 10.74 4.12
CA ASP A 53 -4.63 11.13 4.72
C ASP A 53 -5.07 10.19 5.86
N LEU A 54 -4.99 8.87 5.64
CA LEU A 54 -5.41 7.87 6.64
C LEU A 54 -4.40 6.74 6.82
N CYS A 55 -4.20 6.32 8.07
CA CYS A 55 -3.57 5.06 8.46
C CYS A 55 -4.57 4.25 9.28
N ALA A 56 -5.09 3.17 8.71
CA ALA A 56 -6.09 2.31 9.34
C ALA A 56 -5.46 0.99 9.76
N LYS A 57 -5.68 0.58 11.02
CA LYS A 57 -5.10 -0.64 11.61
C LYS A 57 -6.19 -1.59 12.08
N ALA A 58 -6.11 -2.86 11.72
CA ALA A 58 -6.95 -3.91 12.25
C ALA A 58 -6.08 -5.06 12.77
N TYR A 59 -6.58 -5.80 13.76
CA TYR A 59 -5.92 -6.98 14.29
C TYR A 59 -6.69 -8.23 13.87
N MET A 60 -5.96 -9.31 13.62
CA MET A 60 -6.53 -10.58 13.15
C MET A 60 -6.56 -11.62 14.28
N PRO A 61 -7.61 -12.46 14.36
CA PRO A 61 -8.74 -12.58 13.43
C PRO A 61 -9.67 -11.36 13.48
N PHE A 62 -10.17 -10.92 12.32
CA PHE A 62 -11.09 -9.77 12.25
C PHE A 62 -12.35 -10.05 13.07
N ARG A 63 -12.71 -9.12 13.97
CA ARG A 63 -13.96 -9.19 14.73
C ARG A 63 -14.62 -7.82 14.85
N PRO A 64 -15.95 -7.78 15.01
CA PRO A 64 -16.67 -6.55 15.30
C PRO A 64 -16.14 -5.92 16.61
N ALA A 65 -16.20 -4.59 16.69
CA ALA A 65 -15.74 -3.82 17.86
C ALA A 65 -16.40 -4.22 19.19
N SER A 66 -17.52 -4.95 19.15
CA SER A 66 -18.24 -5.46 20.31
C SER A 66 -17.62 -6.70 20.97
N GLN A 67 -16.57 -7.30 20.39
CA GLN A 67 -15.88 -8.47 20.95
C GLN A 67 -14.36 -8.23 21.07
N PRO A 68 -13.87 -7.71 22.20
CA PRO A 68 -12.44 -7.47 22.39
C PRO A 68 -11.67 -8.80 22.42
N LEU A 69 -10.53 -8.83 21.71
CA LEU A 69 -9.61 -9.97 21.72
C LEU A 69 -8.70 -9.90 22.95
N SER A 70 -8.41 -11.06 23.55
CA SER A 70 -7.25 -11.16 24.43
C SER A 70 -5.99 -11.00 23.59
N GLN A 71 -4.96 -10.33 24.12
CA GLN A 71 -3.68 -10.17 23.40
C GLN A 71 -3.09 -11.51 22.95
N SER A 72 -3.36 -12.59 23.67
CA SER A 72 -2.92 -13.97 23.36
C SER A 72 -3.64 -14.65 22.19
N SER A 73 -4.58 -13.97 21.55
CA SER A 73 -5.35 -14.50 20.41
C SER A 73 -5.04 -13.78 19.10
N LEU A 74 -4.12 -12.80 19.15
CA LEU A 74 -3.75 -12.01 17.98
C LEU A 74 -2.84 -12.83 17.08
N THR A 75 -3.16 -12.87 15.80
CA THR A 75 -2.43 -13.68 14.83
C THR A 75 -1.60 -12.86 13.87
N ALA A 76 -2.05 -11.64 13.57
CA ALA A 76 -1.35 -10.63 12.79
C ALA A 76 -2.00 -9.25 12.99
N GLN A 77 -1.35 -8.23 12.43
CA GLN A 77 -1.91 -6.90 12.23
C GLN A 77 -2.01 -6.60 10.73
N LEU A 78 -3.08 -5.94 10.29
CA LEU A 78 -3.23 -5.40 8.95
C LEU A 78 -3.27 -3.87 9.02
N GLU A 79 -2.44 -3.20 8.20
CA GLU A 79 -2.45 -1.75 8.06
C GLU A 79 -2.77 -1.32 6.62
N LEU A 80 -3.66 -0.33 6.48
CA LEU A 80 -3.94 0.33 5.21
C LEU A 80 -3.45 1.78 5.30
N LEU A 81 -2.57 2.18 4.39
CA LEU A 81 -2.26 3.60 4.16
C LEU A 81 -3.11 4.08 3.00
N ILE A 82 -3.99 5.04 3.24
CA ILE A 82 -4.98 5.48 2.25
C ILE A 82 -4.79 6.96 1.96
N GLU A 83 -4.56 7.27 0.69
CA GLU A 83 -4.51 8.65 0.17
C GLU A 83 -5.80 8.91 -0.63
N CYS A 84 -6.60 9.86 -0.17
CA CYS A 84 -7.91 10.20 -0.72
C CYS A 84 -7.82 11.31 -1.77
N ARG A 85 -8.45 11.09 -2.92
CA ARG A 85 -8.51 12.04 -4.04
C ARG A 85 -9.93 12.21 -4.51
N HIS A 86 -10.63 13.20 -3.96
CA HIS A 86 -11.92 13.60 -4.48
C HIS A 86 -11.75 14.46 -5.74
N ARG A 87 -12.40 14.04 -6.82
CA ARG A 87 -12.38 14.67 -8.14
C ARG A 87 -13.78 15.12 -8.56
N ASN A 88 -13.79 16.08 -9.47
CA ASN A 88 -15.02 16.47 -10.16
C ASN A 88 -15.56 15.25 -10.96
N PRO A 89 -16.88 15.01 -11.00
CA PRO A 89 -17.50 13.99 -11.84
C PRO A 89 -17.04 13.94 -13.32
N ASP A 90 -16.64 15.08 -13.89
CA ASP A 90 -16.12 15.17 -15.26
C ASP A 90 -14.66 14.67 -15.41
N LYS A 91 -13.99 14.33 -14.31
CA LYS A 91 -12.65 13.75 -14.36
C LYS A 91 -12.77 12.24 -14.45
N ILE A 92 -11.89 11.63 -15.27
CA ILE A 92 -11.66 10.18 -15.31
C ILE A 92 -10.17 9.90 -15.15
N TRP A 93 -9.80 8.75 -14.61
CA TRP A 93 -8.42 8.30 -14.58
C TRP A 93 -8.21 7.18 -15.60
N LEU A 94 -7.27 7.39 -16.51
CA LEU A 94 -6.88 6.42 -17.54
C LEU A 94 -5.51 5.85 -17.20
N PHE A 95 -5.39 4.53 -17.25
CA PHE A 95 -4.19 3.78 -16.90
C PHE A 95 -3.64 3.02 -18.08
N LEU A 96 -2.32 3.06 -18.21
CA LEU A 96 -1.57 2.26 -19.18
C LEU A 96 -1.23 0.90 -18.53
N PRO A 97 -1.73 -0.22 -19.07
CA PRO A 97 -1.39 -1.54 -18.56
C PRO A 97 0.11 -1.82 -18.71
N ASP A 98 0.65 -2.72 -17.89
CA ASP A 98 2.01 -3.22 -18.07
C ASP A 98 2.14 -3.92 -19.44
N PRO A 99 3.01 -3.41 -20.34
CA PRO A 99 3.19 -4.00 -21.66
C PRO A 99 4.01 -5.30 -21.60
N ASN A 100 4.65 -5.61 -20.48
CA ASN A 100 5.52 -6.76 -20.35
C ASN A 100 4.74 -8.07 -20.21
N LEU A 101 5.43 -9.18 -20.52
CA LEU A 101 4.98 -10.50 -20.08
C LEU A 101 5.10 -10.61 -18.55
N PRO A 102 4.22 -11.37 -17.89
CA PRO A 102 4.25 -11.50 -16.42
C PRO A 102 5.62 -11.88 -15.85
N GLU A 103 6.40 -12.72 -16.55
CA GLU A 103 7.70 -13.23 -16.09
C GLU A 103 8.81 -12.19 -16.10
N VAL A 104 8.66 -11.11 -16.86
CA VAL A 104 9.65 -10.03 -16.99
C VAL A 104 9.08 -8.68 -16.54
N SER A 105 7.92 -8.69 -15.89
CA SER A 105 7.34 -7.49 -15.28
C SER A 105 8.27 -6.96 -14.18
N PRO A 106 8.44 -5.63 -14.07
CA PRO A 106 9.13 -5.04 -12.94
C PRO A 106 8.33 -5.15 -11.64
N ALA A 107 7.01 -5.33 -11.72
CA ALA A 107 6.18 -5.59 -10.55
C ALA A 107 6.28 -7.07 -10.16
N ARG A 108 6.24 -7.33 -8.86
CA ARG A 108 6.39 -8.68 -8.33
C ARG A 108 5.08 -9.14 -7.72
N VAL A 109 4.70 -10.35 -8.08
CA VAL A 109 3.51 -11.01 -7.53
C VAL A 109 3.70 -11.25 -6.02
N GLY A 110 2.68 -10.93 -5.23
CA GLY A 110 2.66 -11.02 -3.77
C GLY A 110 3.07 -9.75 -3.03
N ASN A 111 3.29 -8.64 -3.75
CA ASN A 111 3.80 -7.39 -3.16
C ASN A 111 2.79 -6.24 -3.15
N THR A 112 1.53 -6.44 -3.58
CA THR A 112 0.49 -5.41 -3.39
C THR A 112 -0.02 -5.42 -1.94
N LEU A 113 -0.61 -6.54 -1.50
CA LEU A 113 -0.85 -6.81 -0.08
C LEU A 113 0.39 -7.50 0.50
N ARG A 114 1.23 -6.73 1.18
CA ARG A 114 2.52 -7.23 1.66
C ARG A 114 2.33 -7.97 2.95
N VAL A 115 2.74 -9.24 2.96
CA VAL A 115 2.81 -10.05 4.18
C VAL A 115 4.24 -10.02 4.71
N VAL A 116 4.45 -9.35 5.83
CA VAL A 116 5.76 -9.25 6.48
C VAL A 116 5.82 -10.22 7.64
N ASP A 117 6.18 -11.45 7.31
CA ASP A 117 6.48 -12.48 8.28
C ASP A 117 7.93 -12.40 8.76
N LYS A 118 8.85 -11.85 7.94
CA LYS A 118 10.31 -11.91 8.12
C LYS A 118 10.87 -11.37 9.44
N PHE A 119 10.08 -10.60 10.19
CA PHE A 119 10.43 -10.08 11.52
C PHE A 119 9.62 -10.71 12.66
N SER A 120 8.96 -11.84 12.39
CA SER A 120 8.11 -12.58 13.31
C SER A 120 8.65 -13.99 13.63
N SER A 121 8.05 -14.69 14.59
CA SER A 121 8.33 -16.12 14.86
C SER A 121 7.59 -17.07 13.92
N TYR A 122 6.88 -16.54 12.93
CA TYR A 122 6.02 -17.32 12.04
C TYR A 122 6.45 -17.23 10.58
N VAL A 123 6.27 -18.31 9.83
CA VAL A 123 6.38 -18.27 8.36
C VAL A 123 4.98 -18.33 7.76
N ILE A 124 4.79 -17.57 6.68
CA ILE A 124 3.54 -17.51 5.92
C ILE A 124 3.88 -17.77 4.45
N GLU A 125 3.09 -18.62 3.80
CA GLU A 125 3.20 -18.89 2.37
C GLU A 125 2.74 -17.68 1.54
N SER A 126 3.37 -17.46 0.39
CA SER A 126 3.09 -16.31 -0.47
C SER A 126 1.97 -16.54 -1.48
N GLU A 127 1.31 -17.71 -1.49
CA GLU A 127 0.31 -18.06 -2.50
C GLU A 127 -0.93 -17.15 -2.47
N ALA A 128 -1.47 -16.86 -1.30
CA ALA A 128 -2.65 -16.00 -1.17
C ALA A 128 -2.41 -14.57 -1.69
N PRO A 129 -1.38 -13.81 -1.22
CA PRO A 129 -1.09 -12.49 -1.77
C PRO A 129 -0.67 -12.54 -3.25
N ALA A 130 -0.04 -13.63 -3.70
CA ALA A 130 0.26 -13.83 -5.11
C ALA A 130 -1.02 -13.96 -5.97
N ALA A 131 -1.97 -14.78 -5.52
CA ALA A 131 -3.26 -14.95 -6.18
C ALA A 131 -4.09 -13.66 -6.21
N PHE A 132 -3.98 -12.84 -5.17
CA PHE A 132 -4.57 -11.51 -5.13
C PHE A 132 -4.01 -10.61 -6.24
N ASP A 133 -2.68 -10.52 -6.35
CA ASP A 133 -2.01 -9.70 -7.37
C ASP A 133 -2.37 -10.12 -8.81
N MET A 134 -2.45 -11.43 -9.07
CA MET A 134 -2.78 -11.97 -10.40
C MET A 134 -4.21 -11.66 -10.87
N GLN A 135 -5.11 -11.29 -9.96
CA GLN A 135 -6.50 -10.93 -10.30
C GLN A 135 -6.66 -9.45 -10.64
N LEU A 136 -5.64 -8.61 -10.37
CA LEU A 136 -5.71 -7.17 -10.55
C LEU A 136 -5.05 -6.76 -11.87
N PRO A 137 -5.65 -5.83 -12.64
CA PRO A 137 -4.95 -5.19 -13.73
C PRO A 137 -3.67 -4.52 -13.21
N LEU A 138 -2.52 -4.92 -13.73
CA LEU A 138 -1.25 -4.27 -13.43
C LEU A 138 -1.01 -3.14 -14.43
N CYS A 139 -0.78 -1.94 -13.91
CA CYS A 139 -0.53 -0.73 -14.68
C CYS A 139 0.82 -0.12 -14.29
N GLN A 140 1.43 0.61 -15.23
CA GLN A 140 2.73 1.30 -15.00
C GLN A 140 2.59 2.82 -14.94
N LYS A 141 1.54 3.36 -15.53
CA LYS A 141 1.29 4.81 -15.57
C LYS A 141 -0.22 5.05 -15.53
N GLY A 142 -0.61 6.18 -14.97
CA GLY A 142 -1.96 6.71 -15.11
C GLY A 142 -1.93 8.22 -15.23
N LEU A 143 -3.03 8.77 -15.74
CA LEU A 143 -3.25 10.20 -15.91
C LEU A 143 -4.71 10.53 -15.65
N GLU A 144 -4.97 11.77 -15.26
CA GLU A 144 -6.33 12.30 -15.22
C GLU A 144 -6.68 12.99 -16.53
N ILE A 145 -7.91 12.76 -17.01
CA ILE A 145 -8.49 13.46 -18.16
C ILE A 145 -9.74 14.19 -17.70
N ASP A 146 -9.88 15.46 -18.09
CA ASP A 146 -11.15 16.17 -18.06
C ASP A 146 -11.98 15.79 -19.28
N SER A 147 -13.08 15.05 -19.11
CA SER A 147 -13.91 14.62 -20.23
C SER A 147 -14.65 15.78 -20.92
N ARG A 148 -14.69 16.97 -20.30
CA ARG A 148 -15.35 18.16 -20.85
C ARG A 148 -14.38 19.07 -21.60
N THR A 149 -13.15 19.24 -21.10
CA THR A 149 -12.15 20.14 -21.72
C THR A 149 -11.07 19.42 -22.51
N GLY A 150 -10.86 18.12 -22.27
CA GLY A 150 -9.73 17.35 -22.81
C GLY A 150 -8.41 17.61 -22.09
N ASP A 151 -8.40 18.41 -21.02
CA ASP A 151 -7.18 18.71 -20.26
C ASP A 151 -6.66 17.45 -19.57
N ILE A 152 -5.34 17.25 -19.62
CA ILE A 152 -4.64 16.12 -19.02
C ILE A 152 -3.80 16.59 -17.82
N ASP A 153 -3.86 15.86 -16.71
CA ASP A 153 -3.03 16.11 -15.52
C ASP A 153 -2.45 14.81 -14.96
N GLU A 154 -1.12 14.67 -15.05
CA GLU A 154 -0.39 13.55 -14.47
C GLU A 154 -0.01 13.79 -12.99
N SER A 155 -0.03 15.05 -12.54
CA SER A 155 0.52 15.46 -11.25
C SER A 155 -0.31 14.97 -10.08
N VAL A 156 -1.63 14.90 -10.22
CA VAL A 156 -2.55 14.48 -9.14
C VAL A 156 -2.25 13.05 -8.69
N LEU A 157 -2.21 12.11 -9.64
CA LEU A 157 -1.92 10.71 -9.35
C LEU A 157 -0.47 10.53 -8.91
N ARG A 158 0.48 11.18 -9.59
CA ARG A 158 1.90 11.11 -9.23
C ARG A 158 2.17 11.59 -7.82
N ASN A 159 1.58 12.70 -7.39
CA ASN A 159 1.74 13.24 -6.04
C ASN A 159 1.16 12.29 -4.99
N ALA A 160 -0.01 11.71 -5.23
CA ALA A 160 -0.62 10.71 -4.34
C ALA A 160 0.27 9.46 -4.19
N LEU A 161 0.83 8.96 -5.30
CA LEU A 161 1.76 7.82 -5.26
C LEU A 161 3.03 8.15 -4.47
N LEU A 162 3.61 9.32 -4.69
CA LEU A 162 4.81 9.75 -3.97
C LEU A 162 4.54 9.91 -2.48
N GLN A 163 3.38 10.47 -2.08
CA GLN A 163 3.01 10.57 -0.67
C GLN A 163 2.93 9.20 0.00
N LEU A 164 2.24 8.25 -0.63
CA LEU A 164 2.19 6.88 -0.13
C LEU A 164 3.58 6.25 -0.10
N GLN A 165 4.34 6.33 -1.20
CA GLN A 165 5.66 5.72 -1.31
C GLN A 165 6.60 6.19 -0.21
N TYR A 166 6.68 7.51 0.02
CA TYR A 166 7.55 8.09 1.05
C TYR A 166 7.10 7.78 2.49
N ALA A 167 5.83 7.44 2.71
CA ALA A 167 5.33 6.99 4.01
C ALA A 167 5.69 5.53 4.33
N LEU A 168 5.86 4.67 3.32
CA LEU A 168 6.04 3.23 3.53
C LEU A 168 7.31 2.85 4.33
N PRO A 169 8.51 3.44 4.12
CA PRO A 169 9.68 3.11 4.94
C PRO A 169 9.46 3.40 6.42
N ARG A 170 8.72 4.47 6.74
CA ARG A 170 8.36 4.82 8.12
C ARG A 170 7.42 3.77 8.72
N LEU A 171 6.36 3.40 7.99
CA LEU A 171 5.39 2.38 8.40
C LEU A 171 6.06 1.04 8.68
N LEU A 172 6.92 0.57 7.75
CA LEU A 172 7.67 -0.67 7.91
C LEU A 172 8.55 -0.60 9.16
N THR A 173 9.32 0.48 9.31
CA THR A 173 10.24 0.67 10.44
C THR A 173 9.52 0.66 11.78
N GLU A 174 8.38 1.35 11.88
CA GLU A 174 7.58 1.39 13.11
C GLU A 174 7.04 0.01 13.49
N ASN A 175 6.56 -0.76 12.52
CA ASN A 175 6.07 -2.12 12.76
C ASN A 175 7.19 -3.07 13.19
N VAL A 176 8.33 -3.03 12.51
CA VAL A 176 9.49 -3.87 12.87
C VAL A 176 9.97 -3.56 14.29
N LEU A 177 10.09 -2.28 14.64
CA LEU A 177 10.46 -1.86 16.00
C LEU A 177 9.42 -2.31 17.03
N PHE A 178 8.13 -2.12 16.74
CA PHE A 178 7.06 -2.50 17.65
C PHE A 178 7.10 -4.00 17.95
N TYR A 179 7.14 -4.86 16.91
CA TYR A 179 7.03 -6.31 17.10
C TYR A 179 8.31 -7.00 17.54
N LEU A 180 9.50 -6.40 17.35
CA LEU A 180 10.76 -6.96 17.84
C LEU A 180 11.18 -6.43 19.22
N VAL A 181 10.69 -5.26 19.64
CA VAL A 181 11.10 -4.64 20.91
C VAL A 181 10.01 -4.72 21.97
N SER A 182 8.72 -4.74 21.60
CA SER A 182 7.61 -4.70 22.56
C SER A 182 7.68 -5.85 23.58
N PRO A 183 7.36 -5.61 24.87
CA PRO A 183 7.24 -6.63 25.92
C PRO A 183 6.23 -7.75 25.66
N SER A 184 5.38 -7.61 24.64
CA SER A 184 4.39 -8.62 24.29
C SER A 184 5.04 -9.98 24.04
N PRO A 185 4.52 -11.08 24.61
CA PRO A 185 5.05 -12.42 24.40
C PRO A 185 4.91 -12.89 22.94
N GLU A 186 4.10 -12.22 22.13
CA GLU A 186 3.78 -12.65 20.76
C GLU A 186 4.42 -11.72 19.72
N ASN A 187 5.52 -12.19 19.15
CA ASN A 187 6.15 -11.61 17.97
C ASN A 187 5.40 -12.11 16.71
N ILE A 188 4.29 -11.44 16.39
CA ILE A 188 3.38 -11.76 15.28
C ILE A 188 3.78 -11.07 13.97
N PRO A 189 3.39 -11.62 12.81
CA PRO A 189 3.54 -10.97 11.51
C PRO A 189 2.64 -9.74 11.38
N PHE A 190 2.97 -8.86 10.45
CA PHE A 190 2.11 -7.74 10.06
C PHE A 190 1.98 -7.67 8.54
N LEU A 191 0.87 -7.10 8.09
CA LEU A 191 0.53 -6.91 6.70
C LEU A 191 0.31 -5.43 6.44
N PHE A 192 0.64 -4.95 5.25
CA PHE A 192 0.24 -3.62 4.85
C PHE A 192 -0.07 -3.49 3.35
N CYS A 193 -0.97 -2.56 3.03
CA CYS A 193 -1.40 -2.26 1.68
C CYS A 193 -1.60 -0.74 1.50
N PRO A 194 -0.81 -0.07 0.64
CA PRO A 194 -1.05 1.32 0.29
C PRO A 194 -2.14 1.43 -0.79
N VAL A 195 -3.07 2.35 -0.60
CA VAL A 195 -4.26 2.53 -1.44
C VAL A 195 -4.42 4.01 -1.79
N ILE A 196 -4.54 4.31 -3.08
CA ILE A 196 -5.09 5.57 -3.56
C ILE A 196 -6.57 5.36 -3.76
N LEU A 197 -7.37 6.17 -3.09
CA LEU A 197 -8.81 6.09 -3.16
C LEU A 197 -9.37 7.33 -3.83
N THR A 198 -10.26 7.15 -4.81
CA THR A 198 -10.88 8.26 -5.52
C THR A 198 -12.35 8.02 -5.79
N ASN A 199 -13.15 9.07 -5.95
CA ASN A 199 -14.54 8.96 -6.40
C ASN A 199 -14.68 8.94 -7.94
N THR A 200 -13.58 9.03 -8.70
CA THR A 200 -13.64 8.94 -10.16
C THR A 200 -13.70 7.50 -10.67
N GLN A 201 -14.09 7.34 -11.95
CA GLN A 201 -14.00 6.10 -12.70
C GLN A 201 -12.54 5.84 -13.11
N LEU A 202 -12.14 4.58 -13.00
CA LEU A 202 -10.84 4.10 -13.44
C LEU A 202 -11.03 3.35 -14.75
N PHE A 203 -10.20 3.66 -15.74
CA PHE A 203 -10.16 2.98 -17.04
C PHE A 203 -8.76 2.44 -17.29
N VAL A 204 -8.65 1.20 -17.76
CA VAL A 204 -7.39 0.59 -18.20
C VAL A 204 -7.43 0.49 -19.71
N LEU A 205 -6.43 1.08 -20.38
CA LEU A 205 -6.30 1.03 -21.84
C LEU A 205 -6.23 -0.43 -22.32
N ASN A 206 -6.88 -0.74 -23.44
CA ASN A 206 -6.75 -2.07 -24.04
C ASN A 206 -5.31 -2.26 -24.53
N ARG A 207 -4.74 -3.46 -24.33
CA ARG A 207 -3.32 -3.75 -24.63
C ARG A 207 -2.95 -3.55 -26.10
N ASP A 208 -3.91 -3.67 -26.99
CA ASP A 208 -3.78 -3.55 -28.43
C ASP A 208 -4.09 -2.13 -28.94
N THR A 209 -4.43 -1.19 -28.05
CA THR A 209 -4.75 0.19 -28.46
C THR A 209 -3.54 0.90 -29.03
N ASP A 210 -3.69 1.39 -30.27
CA ASP A 210 -2.73 2.25 -30.96
C ASP A 210 -3.21 3.70 -31.13
N SER A 211 -2.34 4.56 -31.65
CA SER A 211 -2.67 5.98 -31.85
C SER A 211 -3.81 6.20 -32.84
N LYS A 212 -4.01 5.33 -33.83
CA LYS A 212 -5.08 5.46 -34.83
C LYS A 212 -6.43 5.15 -34.20
N GLN A 213 -6.50 4.17 -33.30
CA GLN A 213 -7.70 3.86 -32.53
C GLN A 213 -8.06 5.03 -31.61
N VAL A 214 -7.06 5.67 -30.98
CA VAL A 214 -7.29 6.88 -30.18
C VAL A 214 -7.80 8.05 -31.03
N GLU A 215 -7.25 8.26 -32.23
CA GLU A 215 -7.72 9.30 -33.16
C GLU A 215 -9.15 9.05 -33.68
N ALA A 216 -9.54 7.78 -33.81
CA ALA A 216 -10.84 7.39 -34.34
C ALA A 216 -11.94 7.21 -33.28
N CYS A 217 -11.57 7.06 -31.99
CA CYS A 217 -12.53 6.81 -30.93
C CYS A 217 -13.45 8.02 -30.68
N SER A 218 -14.69 7.74 -30.30
CA SER A 218 -15.66 8.76 -29.90
C SER A 218 -15.78 8.84 -28.38
N GLU A 219 -15.54 7.71 -27.70
CA GLU A 219 -15.62 7.60 -26.25
C GLU A 219 -14.39 6.86 -25.71
N ILE A 220 -14.02 7.15 -24.45
CA ILE A 220 -12.91 6.46 -23.79
C ILE A 220 -13.13 4.93 -23.73
N ARG A 221 -14.39 4.49 -23.70
CA ARG A 221 -14.80 3.08 -23.65
C ARG A 221 -14.48 2.31 -24.93
N ASP A 222 -14.24 3.01 -26.03
CA ASP A 222 -13.84 2.38 -27.31
C ASP A 222 -12.41 1.82 -27.23
N ILE A 223 -11.57 2.39 -26.35
CA ILE A 223 -10.14 2.09 -26.24
C ILE A 223 -9.72 1.62 -24.84
N ALA A 224 -10.63 1.59 -23.87
CA ALA A 224 -10.31 1.24 -22.49
C ALA A 224 -11.49 0.57 -21.78
N ALA A 225 -11.17 -0.33 -20.86
CA ALA A 225 -12.15 -1.01 -20.02
C ALA A 225 -12.22 -0.38 -18.62
N PRO A 226 -13.42 -0.23 -18.02
CA PRO A 226 -13.53 0.20 -16.64
C PRO A 226 -12.93 -0.83 -15.68
N ALA A 227 -12.27 -0.38 -14.62
CA ALA A 227 -11.74 -1.22 -13.55
C ALA A 227 -12.24 -0.74 -12.18
N PRO A 228 -12.69 -1.64 -11.29
CA PRO A 228 -13.12 -1.24 -9.94
C PRO A 228 -11.93 -0.80 -9.09
N TYR A 229 -10.82 -1.54 -9.21
CA TYR A 229 -9.52 -1.27 -8.61
C TYR A 229 -8.43 -1.97 -9.43
N LEU A 230 -7.20 -1.47 -9.33
CA LEU A 230 -6.03 -1.96 -10.09
C LEU A 230 -4.75 -1.80 -9.27
N THR A 231 -3.68 -2.46 -9.71
CA THR A 231 -2.33 -2.28 -9.15
C THR A 231 -1.54 -1.33 -10.02
N LEU A 232 -0.92 -0.32 -9.40
CA LEU A 232 -0.01 0.60 -10.06
C LEU A 232 1.41 0.38 -9.53
N TYR A 233 2.36 0.22 -10.44
CA TYR A 233 3.78 0.13 -10.12
C TYR A 233 4.46 1.49 -10.22
N LEU A 234 5.22 1.87 -9.18
CA LEU A 234 6.10 3.04 -9.17
C LEU A 234 7.51 2.60 -8.71
N ASN A 235 8.49 2.78 -9.58
CA ASN A 235 9.88 2.47 -9.26
C ASN A 235 10.47 3.43 -8.21
N CYS A 236 11.55 3.02 -7.55
CA CYS A 236 12.28 3.86 -6.61
C CYS A 236 13.15 4.89 -7.34
N SER A 237 13.05 6.16 -6.94
CA SER A 237 14.00 7.20 -7.34
C SER A 237 15.17 7.27 -6.35
N ALA A 238 16.30 7.87 -6.76
CA ALA A 238 17.44 8.08 -5.87
C ALA A 238 17.07 8.87 -4.60
N ASP A 239 16.20 9.87 -4.71
CA ASP A 239 15.71 10.63 -3.56
C ASP A 239 14.87 9.77 -2.60
N PHE A 240 14.06 8.86 -3.16
CA PHE A 240 13.29 7.91 -2.36
C PHE A 240 14.19 6.86 -1.70
N GLU A 241 15.20 6.35 -2.40
CA GLU A 241 16.19 5.43 -1.83
C GLU A 241 16.91 6.08 -0.63
N ALA A 242 17.32 7.34 -0.77
CA ALA A 242 17.92 8.08 0.34
C ALA A 242 16.96 8.24 1.53
N GLN A 243 15.66 8.43 1.28
CA GLN A 243 14.63 8.46 2.33
C GLN A 243 14.47 7.09 3.00
N CYS A 244 14.42 6.01 2.21
CA CYS A 244 14.34 4.65 2.71
C CYS A 244 15.52 4.35 3.65
N MET A 245 16.74 4.68 3.24
CA MET A 245 17.93 4.51 4.07
C MET A 245 17.79 5.27 5.40
N ARG A 246 17.37 6.54 5.38
CA ARG A 246 17.20 7.36 6.59
C ARG A 246 16.22 6.77 7.59
N GLU A 247 15.04 6.36 7.14
CA GLU A 247 14.02 5.82 8.04
C GLU A 247 14.47 4.44 8.58
N THR A 248 15.03 3.59 7.72
CA THR A 248 15.40 2.22 8.09
C THR A 248 16.69 2.13 8.89
N LEU A 249 17.55 3.16 8.90
CA LEU A 249 18.71 3.26 9.81
C LEU A 249 18.30 3.14 11.29
N ARG A 250 17.06 3.50 11.64
CA ARG A 250 16.49 3.33 12.99
C ARG A 250 16.38 1.87 13.41
N LEU A 251 16.45 0.92 12.47
CA LEU A 251 16.42 -0.52 12.74
C LEU A 251 17.80 -1.08 13.10
N LYS A 252 18.91 -0.41 12.76
CA LYS A 252 20.28 -0.90 13.05
C LYS A 252 20.51 -1.30 14.51
N PRO A 253 20.02 -0.55 15.53
CA PRO A 253 20.18 -0.96 16.93
C PRO A 253 19.59 -2.33 17.27
N LEU A 254 18.63 -2.84 16.49
CA LEU A 254 18.03 -4.17 16.71
C LEU A 254 19.04 -5.31 16.58
N GLN A 255 20.12 -5.13 15.81
CA GLN A 255 21.19 -6.14 15.68
C GLN A 255 21.90 -6.44 17.01
N ARG A 256 21.78 -5.54 18.00
CA ARG A 256 22.32 -5.70 19.35
C ARG A 256 21.24 -6.01 20.38
N ASN A 257 19.98 -6.11 19.96
CA ASN A 257 18.85 -6.37 20.85
C ASN A 257 18.67 -7.89 21.03
N GLU A 258 18.65 -8.35 22.28
CA GLU A 258 18.56 -9.78 22.60
C GLU A 258 17.29 -10.45 22.02
N ARG A 259 16.14 -9.77 22.04
CA ARG A 259 14.89 -10.33 21.51
C ARG A 259 14.94 -10.46 19.99
N ALA A 260 15.44 -9.45 19.30
CA ALA A 260 15.63 -9.51 17.86
C ALA A 260 16.62 -10.63 17.46
N MET A 261 17.70 -10.82 18.24
CA MET A 261 18.64 -11.93 18.04
C MET A 261 18.00 -13.32 18.23
N VAL A 262 17.02 -13.46 19.11
CA VAL A 262 16.26 -14.72 19.24
C VAL A 262 15.51 -15.02 17.94
N ILE A 263 14.84 -14.03 17.36
CA ILE A 263 14.10 -14.20 16.09
C ILE A 263 15.06 -14.48 14.93
N GLU A 264 16.17 -13.75 14.85
CA GLU A 264 17.24 -13.98 13.88
C GLU A 264 17.72 -15.44 13.91
N ARG A 265 18.05 -15.96 15.10
CA ARG A 265 18.55 -17.33 15.26
C ARG A 265 17.50 -18.39 14.92
N ARG A 266 16.24 -18.18 15.33
CA ARG A 266 15.13 -19.08 14.95
C ARG A 266 14.99 -19.14 13.43
N ARG A 267 15.03 -17.99 12.76
CA ARG A 267 14.96 -17.92 11.30
C ARG A 267 16.17 -18.54 10.62
N ALA A 268 17.38 -18.33 11.12
CA ALA A 268 18.59 -18.94 10.57
C ALA A 268 18.61 -20.47 10.66
N ARG A 269 17.89 -21.07 11.61
CA ARG A 269 17.70 -22.52 11.70
C ARG A 269 16.67 -23.04 10.71
N HIS A 270 15.62 -22.26 10.46
CA HIS A 270 14.53 -22.63 9.56
C HIS A 270 14.88 -22.40 8.08
N TYR A 271 15.44 -21.24 7.76
CA TYR A 271 15.81 -20.87 6.39
C TYR A 271 17.22 -21.32 6.06
N GLN A 272 17.38 -21.97 4.91
CA GLN A 272 18.70 -22.23 4.31
C GLN A 272 19.27 -20.99 3.59
N ASN A 273 18.41 -20.00 3.30
CA ASN A 273 18.78 -18.78 2.59
C ASN A 273 18.98 -17.61 3.56
N GLN A 274 20.22 -17.11 3.65
CA GLN A 274 20.57 -15.98 4.50
C GLN A 274 19.95 -14.65 4.05
N SER A 275 19.58 -14.49 2.78
CA SER A 275 18.99 -13.23 2.28
C SER A 275 17.61 -12.90 2.87
N LEU A 276 16.97 -13.87 3.53
CA LEU A 276 15.67 -13.73 4.15
C LEU A 276 15.73 -13.50 5.67
N LEU A 277 16.93 -13.37 6.23
CA LEU A 277 17.11 -13.15 7.65
C LEU A 277 16.80 -11.70 8.03
N PRO A 278 16.16 -11.45 9.20
CA PRO A 278 15.84 -10.11 9.68
C PRO A 278 17.01 -9.13 9.57
N PHE A 279 18.20 -9.51 10.01
CA PHE A 279 19.35 -8.60 10.01
C PHE A 279 19.89 -8.32 8.62
N THR A 280 19.89 -9.31 7.72
CA THR A 280 20.23 -9.12 6.31
C THR A 280 19.25 -8.19 5.62
N ILE A 281 17.94 -8.34 5.88
CA ILE A 281 16.92 -7.43 5.34
C ILE A 281 17.11 -6.01 5.87
N ILE A 282 17.43 -5.84 7.16
CA ILE A 282 17.75 -4.52 7.73
C ILE A 282 18.96 -3.91 7.01
N ASP A 283 20.03 -4.66 6.82
CA ASP A 283 21.23 -4.18 6.13
C ASP A 283 20.94 -3.78 4.68
N ALA A 284 20.20 -4.62 3.96
CA ALA A 284 19.72 -4.35 2.61
C ALA A 284 18.91 -3.06 2.52
N LEU A 285 17.92 -2.88 3.40
CA LEU A 285 17.08 -1.68 3.43
C LEU A 285 17.89 -0.40 3.75
N THR A 286 18.87 -0.51 4.66
CA THR A 286 19.72 0.63 5.05
C THR A 286 20.73 1.03 3.99
N THR A 287 20.91 0.20 2.97
CA THR A 287 21.75 0.45 1.78
C THR A 287 20.90 0.62 0.51
N ALA A 288 19.57 0.68 0.65
CA ALA A 288 18.61 0.73 -0.45
C ALA A 288 18.80 -0.38 -1.50
N GLU A 289 19.15 -1.59 -1.07
CA GLU A 289 19.30 -2.73 -1.98
C GLU A 289 18.00 -2.99 -2.75
N HIS A 290 18.15 -3.02 -4.08
CA HIS A 290 17.05 -3.03 -5.05
C HIS A 290 15.99 -4.11 -4.78
N TYR A 291 16.41 -5.34 -4.45
CA TYR A 291 15.48 -6.46 -4.24
C TYR A 291 14.46 -6.15 -3.12
N HIS A 292 14.93 -5.65 -1.98
CA HIS A 292 14.09 -5.42 -0.81
C HIS A 292 13.32 -4.10 -0.91
N THR A 293 13.93 -3.05 -1.47
CA THR A 293 13.21 -1.78 -1.70
C THR A 293 12.07 -1.97 -2.68
N GLN A 294 12.27 -2.74 -3.76
CA GLN A 294 11.20 -3.09 -4.68
C GLN A 294 10.07 -3.86 -4.00
N ALA A 295 10.41 -4.88 -3.20
CA ALA A 295 9.41 -5.72 -2.56
C ALA A 295 8.46 -4.94 -1.63
N PHE A 296 9.00 -3.97 -0.89
CA PHE A 296 8.20 -3.25 0.11
C PHE A 296 7.57 -1.96 -0.39
N PHE A 297 8.08 -1.31 -1.46
CA PHE A 297 7.79 0.11 -1.71
C PHE A 297 7.32 0.49 -3.13
N THR A 298 6.95 -0.46 -3.98
CA THR A 298 6.70 -0.15 -5.42
C THR A 298 5.28 -0.43 -5.95
N GLN A 299 4.44 -1.18 -5.23
CA GLN A 299 3.08 -1.54 -5.67
C GLN A 299 2.00 -0.89 -4.81
N PHE A 300 1.03 -0.26 -5.48
CA PHE A 300 -0.05 0.53 -4.87
C PHE A 300 -1.38 0.10 -5.46
N ILE A 301 -2.44 0.04 -4.66
CA ILE A 301 -3.79 -0.14 -5.19
C ILE A 301 -4.34 1.23 -5.55
N VAL A 302 -5.01 1.33 -6.70
CA VAL A 302 -5.89 2.46 -7.00
C VAL A 302 -7.33 1.94 -7.02
N CYS A 303 -8.21 2.56 -6.24
CA CYS A 303 -9.58 2.09 -6.05
C CYS A 303 -10.59 3.22 -6.27
N SER A 304 -11.69 2.91 -6.95
CA SER A 304 -12.87 3.78 -6.93
C SER A 304 -13.63 3.62 -5.62
N ASN A 305 -14.16 4.71 -5.05
CA ASN A 305 -14.89 4.74 -3.78
C ASN A 305 -16.09 3.79 -3.81
N SER A 306 -16.76 3.70 -4.96
CA SER A 306 -17.90 2.81 -5.17
C SER A 306 -17.57 1.31 -5.00
N HIS A 307 -16.30 0.94 -5.11
CA HIS A 307 -15.80 -0.43 -4.98
C HIS A 307 -14.91 -0.64 -3.74
N PHE A 308 -14.80 0.35 -2.85
CA PHE A 308 -13.89 0.24 -1.70
C PHE A 308 -14.30 -0.86 -0.71
N ALA A 309 -15.61 -1.08 -0.51
CA ALA A 309 -16.11 -2.17 0.31
C ALA A 309 -15.69 -3.55 -0.22
N GLU A 310 -15.81 -3.74 -1.54
CA GLU A 310 -15.42 -4.96 -2.25
C GLU A 310 -13.90 -5.20 -2.14
N LEU A 311 -13.09 -4.15 -2.37
CA LEU A 311 -11.65 -4.21 -2.18
C LEU A 311 -11.28 -4.60 -0.75
N LEU A 312 -11.92 -3.99 0.24
CA LEU A 312 -11.64 -4.26 1.66
C LEU A 312 -11.95 -5.71 2.02
N GLU A 313 -13.07 -6.25 1.55
CA GLU A 313 -13.40 -7.66 1.71
C GLU A 313 -12.35 -8.56 1.05
N HIS A 314 -11.92 -8.23 -0.17
CA HIS A 314 -10.90 -9.00 -0.89
C HIS A 314 -9.55 -9.00 -0.16
N ILE A 315 -9.12 -7.85 0.38
CA ILE A 315 -7.92 -7.74 1.22
C ILE A 315 -8.07 -8.59 2.50
N ARG A 316 -9.21 -8.53 3.19
CA ARG A 316 -9.47 -9.31 4.41
C ARG A 316 -9.45 -10.81 4.15
N ASN A 317 -10.07 -11.25 3.05
CA ASN A 317 -10.08 -12.65 2.64
C ASN A 317 -8.69 -13.13 2.28
N THR A 318 -7.92 -12.33 1.55
CA THR A 318 -6.52 -12.62 1.21
C THR A 318 -5.65 -12.71 2.46
N ALA A 319 -5.77 -11.77 3.38
CA ALA A 319 -5.04 -11.79 4.65
C ALA A 319 -5.40 -13.02 5.50
N THR A 320 -6.68 -13.38 5.54
CA THR A 320 -7.16 -14.56 6.30
C THR A 320 -6.63 -15.85 5.68
N SER A 321 -6.67 -15.95 4.35
CA SER A 321 -6.11 -17.08 3.60
C SER A 321 -4.60 -17.20 3.82
N ALA A 322 -3.85 -16.10 3.73
CA ALA A 322 -2.42 -16.08 4.00
C ALA A 322 -2.12 -16.61 5.41
N LEU A 323 -2.83 -16.13 6.43
CA LEU A 323 -2.61 -16.57 7.82
C LEU A 323 -3.06 -17.99 8.11
N SER A 324 -3.85 -18.62 7.25
CA SER A 324 -4.18 -20.05 7.39
C SER A 324 -2.96 -20.95 7.16
N SER A 325 -1.97 -20.49 6.36
CA SER A 325 -0.68 -21.16 6.14
C SER A 325 0.36 -20.86 7.22
N ARG A 326 0.00 -20.12 8.27
CA ARG A 326 0.94 -19.63 9.28
C ARG A 326 1.53 -20.78 10.10
N LEU A 327 2.84 -20.96 10.03
CA LEU A 327 3.59 -21.97 10.78
C LEU A 327 4.50 -21.31 11.83
N LEU A 328 4.46 -21.80 13.07
CA LEU A 328 5.40 -21.37 14.11
C LEU A 328 6.78 -21.97 13.86
N ILE A 329 7.81 -21.14 13.88
CA ILE A 329 9.20 -21.60 13.80
C ILE A 329 9.61 -22.09 15.19
N GLU A 330 9.73 -23.41 15.33
CA GLU A 330 10.22 -24.03 16.57
C GLU A 330 11.71 -23.72 16.80
N SER A 331 12.11 -23.78 18.08
CA SER A 331 13.44 -23.41 18.56
C SER A 331 14.53 -24.38 18.13
#